data_AF-A0A2M7J3F5-F1
#
_entry.id   AF-A0A2M7J3F5-F1
#
_cell.length_a   1.000
_cell.length_b   1.000
_cell.length_c   1.000
_cell.angle_alpha   90.00
_cell.angle_beta   90.00
_cell.angle_gamma   90.00
#
_symmetry.space_group_name_H-M   'P 1'
#
loop_
_entity.id
_entity.type
_entity.pdbx_description
1 polymer ?
#
loop_
_entity_poly.entity_id
_entity_poly.type
_entity_poly.pdbx_seq_one_letter_code
_entity_poly.pdbx_strand_id
1 'polypeptide(L)'
;MNLIIKQAVRRIQVRIDRAEDGNFGDCEPVGEGVSEMRIHYGPGYRVYFVQRGIEIVILLAGGNKSTQSKDIKTALEIARQI
;
A
#
# COMPACT_ATOMS: atom_id res chain seq x y z
N MET A 1 -13.16 -21.18 3.71
CA MET A 1 -12.36 -20.20 2.93
C MET A 1 -13.23 -18.98 2.62
N ASN A 2 -12.96 -17.82 3.22
CA ASN A 2 -13.84 -16.65 3.23
C ASN A 2 -13.74 -15.82 1.92
N LEU A 3 -14.86 -15.64 1.20
CA LEU A 3 -14.93 -14.95 -0.10
C LEU A 3 -14.51 -13.46 -0.02
N ILE A 4 -14.73 -12.80 1.11
CA ILE A 4 -14.41 -11.38 1.30
C ILE A 4 -12.90 -11.14 1.26
N ILE A 5 -12.13 -12.00 1.93
CA ILE A 5 -10.66 -11.90 1.94
C ILE A 5 -10.10 -12.10 0.52
N LYS A 6 -10.67 -13.04 -0.25
CA LYS A 6 -10.28 -13.24 -1.65
C LYS A 6 -10.51 -12.01 -2.52
N GLN A 7 -11.64 -11.33 -2.35
CA GLN A 7 -11.93 -10.11 -3.10
C GLN A 7 -10.99 -8.95 -2.69
N ALA A 8 -10.67 -8.83 -1.40
CA ALA A 8 -9.70 -7.85 -0.91
C ALA A 8 -8.31 -8.06 -1.53
N VAL A 9 -7.78 -9.29 -1.48
CA VAL A 9 -6.48 -9.64 -2.07
C VAL A 9 -6.44 -9.32 -3.55
N ARG A 10 -7.50 -9.67 -4.31
CA ARG A 10 -7.56 -9.36 -5.74
C ARG A 10 -7.53 -7.85 -6.02
N ARG A 11 -8.21 -7.05 -5.20
CA ARG A 11 -8.22 -5.58 -5.36
C ARG A 11 -6.87 -4.95 -5.01
N ILE A 12 -6.17 -5.49 -4.01
CA ILE A 12 -4.80 -5.09 -3.68
C ILE A 12 -3.87 -5.43 -4.85
N GLN A 13 -3.94 -6.66 -5.38
CA GLN A 13 -3.12 -7.07 -6.53
C GLN A 13 -3.35 -6.15 -7.73
N VAL A 14 -4.61 -5.92 -8.12
CA VAL A 14 -4.94 -5.01 -9.24
C VAL A 14 -4.41 -3.58 -9.02
N ARG A 15 -4.33 -3.12 -7.76
CA ARG A 15 -3.73 -1.80 -7.48
C ARG A 15 -2.21 -1.83 -7.67
N ILE A 16 -1.54 -2.90 -7.28
CA ILE A 16 -0.10 -3.07 -7.49
C ILE A 16 0.21 -3.18 -8.99
N ASP A 17 -0.52 -4.01 -9.73
CA ASP A 17 -0.34 -4.17 -11.18
C ASP A 17 -0.46 -2.81 -11.91
N ARG A 18 -1.43 -1.97 -11.51
CA ARG A 18 -1.56 -0.62 -12.08
C ARG A 18 -0.43 0.31 -11.67
N ALA A 19 0.10 0.17 -10.46
CA ALA A 19 1.22 0.97 -10.00
C ALA A 19 2.49 0.65 -10.80
N GLU A 20 2.69 -0.61 -11.19
CA GLU A 20 3.79 -1.02 -12.09
C GLU A 20 3.73 -0.26 -13.43
N ASP A 21 2.53 0.03 -13.93
CA ASP A 21 2.29 0.87 -15.12
C ASP A 21 2.34 2.40 -14.84
N GLY A 22 2.74 2.82 -13.64
CA GLY A 22 2.77 4.22 -13.20
C GLY A 22 1.42 4.79 -12.76
N ASN A 23 0.37 3.96 -12.66
CA ASN A 23 -0.98 4.37 -12.30
C ASN A 23 -1.30 4.07 -10.81
N PHE A 24 -0.74 4.87 -9.90
CA PHE A 24 -0.89 4.70 -8.44
C PHE A 24 -2.33 4.92 -7.92
N GLY A 25 -3.15 5.62 -8.69
CA GLY A 25 -4.53 5.96 -8.32
C GLY A 25 -4.58 6.91 -7.13
N ASP A 26 -5.50 6.65 -6.20
CA ASP A 26 -5.56 7.41 -4.94
C ASP A 26 -4.34 7.06 -4.07
N CYS A 27 -3.37 7.96 -3.98
CA CYS A 27 -2.15 7.83 -3.19
C CYS A 27 -1.75 9.13 -2.50
N GLU A 28 -1.09 9.01 -1.34
CA GLU A 28 -0.61 10.16 -0.55
C GLU A 28 0.78 9.89 0.03
N PRO A 29 1.65 10.89 0.14
CA PRO A 29 2.88 10.77 0.91
C PRO A 29 2.56 10.66 2.40
N VAL A 30 3.31 9.83 3.12
CA VAL A 30 3.17 9.63 4.58
C VAL A 30 4.45 9.94 5.36
N GLY A 31 5.53 10.31 4.66
CA GLY A 31 6.80 10.77 5.25
C GLY A 31 8.00 9.98 4.74
N GLU A 32 9.18 10.58 4.81
CA GLU A 32 10.48 9.93 4.52
C GLU A 32 10.53 9.19 3.17
N GLY A 33 9.86 9.74 2.15
CA GLY A 33 9.78 9.14 0.82
C GLY A 33 8.79 7.96 0.70
N VAL A 34 8.12 7.58 1.79
CA VAL A 34 7.05 6.58 1.80
C VAL A 34 5.73 7.22 1.39
N SER A 35 4.98 6.49 0.57
CA SER A 35 3.60 6.82 0.18
C SER A 35 2.66 5.66 0.47
N GLU A 36 1.37 5.95 0.63
CA GLU A 36 0.30 4.95 0.72
C GLU A 36 -0.59 5.00 -0.51
N MET A 37 -0.97 3.85 -1.07
CA MET A 37 -2.09 3.72 -2.00
C MET A 37 -3.36 3.35 -1.24
N ARG A 38 -4.43 4.12 -1.43
CA ARG A 38 -5.72 3.95 -0.74
C ARG A 38 -6.69 3.16 -1.62
N ILE A 39 -7.21 2.06 -1.07
CA ILE A 39 -8.18 1.19 -1.74
C ILE A 39 -9.49 1.23 -0.96
N HIS A 40 -10.48 1.95 -1.50
CA HIS A 40 -11.81 2.10 -0.91
C HIS A 40 -12.67 0.84 -1.11
N TYR A 41 -12.36 -0.20 -0.35
CA TYR A 41 -13.12 -1.46 -0.30
C TYR A 41 -13.05 -2.05 1.11
N GLY A 42 -14.19 -2.53 1.61
CA GLY A 42 -14.30 -3.08 2.97
C GLY A 42 -13.78 -2.09 4.03
N PRO A 43 -12.81 -2.47 4.88
CA PRO A 43 -12.25 -1.60 5.93
C PRO A 43 -11.38 -0.44 5.40
N GLY A 44 -11.20 -0.33 4.08
CA GLY A 44 -10.34 0.69 3.46
C GLY A 44 -8.87 0.28 3.53
N TYR A 45 -8.46 -0.58 2.60
CA TYR A 45 -7.10 -1.13 2.56
C TYR A 45 -6.05 -0.12 2.11
N ARG A 46 -4.80 -0.38 2.50
CA ARG A 46 -3.61 0.42 2.21
C ARG A 46 -2.46 -0.45 1.73
N VAL A 47 -1.68 0.09 0.80
CA VAL A 47 -0.39 -0.46 0.38
C VAL A 47 0.64 0.64 0.55
N TYR A 48 1.67 0.38 1.36
CA TYR A 48 2.76 1.33 1.63
C TYR A 48 3.95 0.99 0.77
N PHE A 49 4.55 1.99 0.15
CA PHE A 49 5.64 1.80 -0.81
C PHE A 49 6.60 2.98 -0.82
N VAL A 50 7.82 2.75 -1.32
CA VAL A 50 8.72 3.80 -1.80
C VAL A 50 8.90 3.66 -3.31
N GLN A 51 9.16 4.78 -3.98
CA GLN A 51 9.51 4.79 -5.40
C GLN A 51 10.95 5.28 -5.56
N ARG A 52 11.77 4.50 -6.28
CA ARG A 52 13.18 4.78 -6.57
C ARG A 52 13.37 4.82 -8.08
N GLY A 53 13.21 6.01 -8.65
CA GLY A 53 13.16 6.15 -10.11
C GLY A 53 11.97 5.37 -10.68
N ILE A 54 12.26 4.32 -11.44
CA ILE A 54 11.23 3.44 -12.06
C ILE A 54 10.86 2.25 -11.17
N GLU A 55 11.60 2.00 -10.09
CA GLU A 55 11.34 0.87 -9.20
C GLU A 55 10.34 1.26 -8.11
N ILE A 56 9.38 0.37 -7.84
CA ILE A 56 8.42 0.49 -6.75
C ILE A 56 8.71 -0.63 -5.76
N VAL A 57 9.06 -0.27 -4.53
CA VAL A 57 9.29 -1.23 -3.44
C VAL A 57 8.09 -1.21 -2.51
N ILE A 58 7.32 -2.31 -2.50
CA ILE A 58 6.20 -2.49 -1.58
C ILE A 58 6.75 -2.86 -0.20
N LEU A 59 6.42 -2.04 0.81
CA LEU A 59 6.85 -2.24 2.19
C LEU A 59 5.83 -3.05 2.98
N LEU A 60 4.54 -2.74 2.79
CA LEU A 60 3.42 -3.40 3.45
C LEU A 60 2.21 -3.41 2.51
N ALA A 61 1.51 -4.53 2.43
CA ALA A 61 0.28 -4.67 1.67
C ALA A 61 -0.83 -5.28 2.54
N GLY A 62 -1.98 -4.60 2.63
CA GLY A 62 -3.14 -5.11 3.35
C GLY A 62 -3.38 -4.52 4.75
N GLY A 63 -2.65 -3.46 5.11
CA GLY A 63 -3.06 -2.56 6.18
C GLY A 63 -4.45 -1.97 5.89
N ASN A 64 -5.16 -1.47 6.88
CA ASN A 64 -6.43 -0.81 6.67
C ASN A 64 -6.58 0.43 7.54
N LYS A 65 -7.69 1.16 7.40
CA LYS A 65 -7.89 2.43 8.11
C LYS A 65 -7.73 2.33 9.63
N SER A 66 -8.07 1.20 10.27
CA SER A 66 -7.96 1.06 11.73
C SER A 66 -6.52 0.85 12.21
N THR A 67 -5.62 0.40 11.35
CA THR A 67 -4.20 0.14 11.67
C THR A 67 -3.25 1.18 11.07
N GLN A 68 -3.79 2.16 10.33
CA GLN A 68 -3.03 3.12 9.51
C GLN A 68 -1.83 3.74 10.25
N SER A 69 -2.02 4.29 11.44
CA SER A 69 -0.93 4.95 12.18
C SER A 69 0.20 4.00 12.55
N LYS A 70 -0.12 2.74 12.88
CA LYS A 70 0.87 1.71 13.17
C LYS A 70 1.58 1.29 11.88
N ASP A 71 0.83 1.09 10.81
CA ASP A 71 1.38 0.65 9.52
C ASP A 71 2.30 1.72 8.92
N ILE A 72 1.96 3.01 9.04
CA ILE A 72 2.84 4.12 8.65
C ILE A 72 4.15 4.04 9.43
N LYS A 73 4.10 3.90 10.76
CA LYS A 73 5.32 3.80 11.58
C LYS A 73 6.20 2.65 11.14
N THR A 74 5.62 1.46 10.94
CA THR A 74 6.36 0.28 10.47
C THR A 74 6.90 0.47 9.06
N ALA A 75 6.15 1.08 8.14
CA ALA A 75 6.62 1.37 6.79
C ALA A 75 7.82 2.32 6.79
N LEU A 76 7.79 3.38 7.60
CA LEU A 76 8.93 4.29 7.77
C LEU A 76 10.16 3.56 8.35
N GLU A 77 9.96 2.66 9.32
CA GLU A 77 11.05 1.85 9.87
C GLU A 77 11.67 0.91 8.83
N ILE A 78 10.87 0.26 7.99
CA ILE A 78 11.37 -0.60 6.89
C ILE A 78 12.08 0.25 5.84
N ALA A 79 11.52 1.41 5.47
CA ALA A 79 12.08 2.30 4.45
C ALA A 79 13.50 2.79 4.78
N ARG A 80 13.82 2.98 6.07
CA ARG A 80 15.17 3.36 6.53
C ARG A 80 16.21 2.25 6.39
N GLN A 81 15.77 1.01 6.19
CA GLN A 81 16.64 -0.17 6.13
C GLN A 81 16.95 -0.61 4.69
N ILE A 82 16.32 0.03 3.70
CA ILE A 82 16.46 -0.32 2.28
C ILE A 82 17.19 0.76 1.52
#